data_AF-A0A1F7UNG1-F1
#
_entry.id   AF-A0A1F7UNG1-F1
#
_cell.length_a   1.000
_cell.length_b   1.000
_cell.length_c   1.000
_cell.angle_alpha   90.00
_cell.angle_beta   90.00
_cell.angle_gamma   90.00
#
_symmetry.space_group_name_H-M   'P 1'
#
loop_
_entity.id
_entity.type
_entity.pdbx_description
1 polymer ?
#
loop_
_entity_poly.entity_id
_entity_poly.type
_entity_poly.pdbx_seq_one_letter_code
_entity_poly.pdbx_strand_id
1 'polypeptide(L)'
;MLALYRKYRPETFGALIGQAHTKEILQAEVAHNQVAHAYLFVGPRGTGKTSTARILAAAINCEKQKGGEPCTVCAHCKAIREGRYLDLIEIDAASQTGVDNVRENIIESARFVPQVGKWKTYLIDEAHMLSSAAWNALLKTLEEPPERVMFIFATTEPRKIPDTILSRCQQFRFTPVEFEVLKARLTFIAQEEGVVVEKKVLSEIALRAGGYIRDAESLLGQVLSLGGKKVSWKDAEGILGHTAIDVVQGLMACVVKGAAGDAVEKLEELREEGVDLYQLPGHALDLLRAMHYHALTDRDHPLLVKRYGSEGIAAVAALLAVNADAAVLRRALTALVERQAAAHELPPDLFLEIILSELAEIFSEGQSAPGHSSPVIATPPERRKQSDAMRHPEPVEGSLHSSRDDTGKRLPRRSGGVGIPRNGLRTKTVPTASEPAEEEKPAPKNKLTLQLQAIKDVWGAFVDKVHIRNRALQFILRTAEPLRVNENRVHLGVHYQFHLEKLGEANNRKIIEDVLAELLGGPVIVQLELLKNEAVEPAASAAEEDPSVLQLMNLFGGKVVES
;
A
#
# COMPACT_ATOMS: atom_id res chain seq x y z
N MET A 1 18.28 26.39 3.44
CA MET A 1 16.97 26.77 4.02
C MET A 1 16.50 25.61 4.90
N LEU A 2 15.82 25.86 6.03
CA LEU A 2 15.18 24.78 6.80
C LEU A 2 13.89 24.35 6.09
N ALA A 3 13.62 23.04 6.01
CA ALA A 3 12.39 22.55 5.40
C ALA A 3 11.15 23.01 6.20
N LEU A 4 10.11 23.49 5.51
CA LEU A 4 8.95 24.14 6.14
C LEU A 4 8.27 23.23 7.18
N TYR A 5 8.11 21.94 6.88
CA TYR A 5 7.53 20.93 7.79
C TYR A 5 8.32 20.71 9.10
N ARG A 6 9.56 21.23 9.19
CA ARG A 6 10.33 21.31 10.44
C ARG A 6 10.18 22.68 11.12
N LYS A 7 10.22 23.77 10.34
CA LYS A 7 10.11 25.15 10.84
C LYS A 7 8.73 25.45 11.46
N TYR A 8 7.65 24.96 10.84
CA TYR A 8 6.26 25.24 11.24
C TYR A 8 5.59 24.06 11.97
N ARG A 9 6.34 23.03 12.39
CA ARG A 9 5.79 21.90 13.18
C ARG A 9 5.07 22.45 14.42
N PRO A 10 3.79 22.10 14.66
CA PRO A 10 3.02 22.68 15.76
C PRO A 10 3.59 22.28 17.13
N GLU A 11 3.58 23.23 18.06
CA GLU A 11 4.11 23.07 19.43
C GLU A 11 3.00 22.92 20.50
N THR A 12 1.74 23.15 20.15
CA THR A 12 0.55 23.13 21.03
C THR A 12 -0.62 22.42 20.36
N PHE A 13 -1.58 21.92 21.14
CA PHE A 13 -2.80 21.28 20.63
C PHE A 13 -3.66 22.25 19.82
N GLY A 14 -3.75 23.51 20.24
CA GLY A 14 -4.44 24.58 19.51
C GLY A 14 -3.80 24.91 18.15
N ALA A 15 -2.49 24.68 17.99
CA ALA A 15 -1.77 24.84 16.72
C ALA A 15 -1.86 23.59 15.82
N LEU A 16 -2.39 22.47 16.31
CA LEU A 16 -2.61 21.26 15.51
C LEU A 16 -3.77 21.46 14.52
N ILE A 17 -3.54 21.03 13.28
CA ILE A 17 -4.43 21.30 12.14
C ILE A 17 -5.32 20.10 11.89
N GLY A 18 -6.64 20.33 11.79
CA GLY A 18 -7.63 19.25 11.76
C GLY A 18 -7.74 18.55 13.11
N GLN A 19 -8.03 17.24 13.08
CA GLN A 19 -8.02 16.33 14.24
C GLN A 19 -8.78 16.82 15.49
N ALA A 20 -9.86 17.61 15.32
CA ALA A 20 -10.53 18.37 16.40
C ALA A 20 -10.84 17.52 17.65
N HIS A 21 -11.50 16.38 17.46
CA HIS A 21 -11.84 15.46 18.54
C HIS A 21 -10.61 14.89 19.27
N THR A 22 -9.51 14.61 18.53
CA THR A 22 -8.26 14.09 19.11
C THR A 22 -7.55 15.13 19.96
N LYS A 23 -7.45 16.38 19.48
CA LYS A 23 -6.82 17.46 20.27
C LYS A 23 -7.63 17.80 21.51
N GLU A 24 -8.97 17.82 21.42
CA GLU A 24 -9.86 18.14 22.54
C GLU A 24 -9.77 17.10 23.66
N ILE A 25 -9.78 15.81 23.33
CA ILE A 25 -9.63 14.73 24.32
C ILE A 25 -8.23 14.76 24.96
N LEU A 26 -7.15 14.79 24.17
CA LEU A 26 -5.79 14.78 24.72
C LEU A 26 -5.51 16.03 25.57
N GLN A 27 -6.03 17.19 25.17
CA GLN A 27 -5.94 18.42 25.96
C GLN A 27 -6.70 18.27 27.30
N ALA A 28 -7.89 17.66 27.30
CA ALA A 28 -8.66 17.40 28.53
C ALA A 28 -7.96 16.40 29.46
N GLU A 29 -7.42 15.30 28.94
CA GLU A 29 -6.68 14.30 29.73
C GLU A 29 -5.47 14.92 30.44
N VAL A 30 -4.68 15.75 29.74
CA VAL A 30 -3.57 16.49 30.35
C VAL A 30 -4.08 17.57 31.33
N ALA A 31 -5.21 18.23 31.04
CA ALA A 31 -5.81 19.21 31.95
C ALA A 31 -6.26 18.58 33.29
N HIS A 32 -6.79 17.35 33.26
CA HIS A 32 -7.28 16.63 34.43
C HIS A 32 -6.24 15.69 35.07
N ASN A 33 -5.04 15.55 34.47
CA ASN A 33 -4.02 14.56 34.84
C ASN A 33 -4.51 13.09 34.74
N GLN A 34 -5.39 12.81 33.77
CA GLN A 34 -6.00 11.51 33.52
C GLN A 34 -5.45 10.87 32.23
N VAL A 35 -4.15 11.01 31.99
CA VAL A 35 -3.48 10.46 30.80
C VAL A 35 -3.30 8.94 30.89
N ALA A 36 -3.47 8.25 29.77
CA ALA A 36 -3.25 6.81 29.66
C ALA A 36 -1.74 6.46 29.67
N HIS A 37 -1.42 5.22 30.05
CA HIS A 37 -0.06 4.68 29.96
C HIS A 37 0.32 4.25 28.53
N ALA A 38 -0.67 4.03 27.64
CA ALA A 38 -0.45 3.58 26.27
C ALA A 38 -1.45 4.20 25.29
N TYR A 39 -0.91 4.83 24.24
CA TYR A 39 -1.64 5.48 23.15
C TYR A 39 -1.29 4.84 21.81
N LEU A 40 -2.29 4.69 20.93
CA LEU A 40 -2.09 4.26 19.54
C LEU A 40 -2.66 5.29 18.57
N PHE A 41 -1.79 5.96 17.84
CA PHE A 41 -2.12 6.96 16.84
C PHE A 41 -2.16 6.30 15.45
N VAL A 42 -3.35 6.21 14.88
CA VAL A 42 -3.63 5.47 13.63
C VAL A 42 -4.00 6.44 12.51
N GLY A 43 -3.29 6.37 11.38
CA GLY A 43 -3.68 7.11 10.18
C GLY A 43 -2.54 7.24 9.16
N PRO A 44 -2.81 7.76 7.95
CA PRO A 44 -1.80 7.96 6.90
C PRO A 44 -0.56 8.75 7.35
N ARG A 45 0.50 8.73 6.54
CA ARG A 45 1.65 9.64 6.75
C ARG A 45 1.20 11.10 6.56
N GLY A 46 1.99 12.05 7.06
CA GLY A 46 1.71 13.49 6.94
C GLY A 46 0.53 14.06 7.75
N THR A 47 -0.33 13.24 8.36
CA THR A 47 -1.56 13.66 9.08
C THR A 47 -1.35 14.25 10.48
N GLY A 48 -0.13 14.24 11.02
CA GLY A 48 0.22 14.88 12.29
C GLY A 48 0.51 13.96 13.49
N LYS A 49 0.47 12.62 13.33
CA LYS A 49 0.70 11.63 14.41
C LYS A 49 1.91 11.95 15.31
N THR A 50 3.11 11.95 14.75
CA THR A 50 4.39 12.18 15.45
C THR A 50 4.48 13.57 16.09
N SER A 51 3.89 14.59 15.45
CA SER A 51 3.81 15.95 16.02
C SER A 51 2.92 15.95 17.26
N THR A 52 1.76 15.31 17.20
CA THR A 52 0.80 15.22 18.32
C THR A 52 1.40 14.47 19.51
N ALA A 53 2.19 13.42 19.24
CA ALA A 53 2.91 12.68 20.27
C ALA A 53 3.95 13.55 21.01
N ARG A 54 4.70 14.38 20.28
CA ARG A 54 5.62 15.36 20.88
C ARG A 54 4.89 16.45 21.66
N ILE A 55 3.73 16.91 21.20
CA ILE A 55 2.89 17.89 21.91
C ILE A 55 2.38 17.29 23.23
N LEU A 56 1.87 16.05 23.22
CA LEU A 56 1.45 15.32 24.42
C LEU A 56 2.60 15.14 25.42
N ALA A 57 3.76 14.65 24.94
CA ALA A 57 4.98 14.51 25.75
C ALA A 57 5.47 15.85 26.34
N ALA A 58 5.33 16.95 25.60
CA ALA A 58 5.63 18.29 26.08
C ALA A 58 4.61 18.79 27.10
N ALA A 59 3.33 18.50 26.92
CA ALA A 59 2.23 18.95 27.78
C ALA A 59 2.29 18.30 29.17
N ILE A 60 2.46 16.98 29.24
CA ILE A 60 2.57 16.24 30.51
C ILE A 60 3.84 16.59 31.30
N ASN A 61 4.93 16.93 30.61
CA ASN A 61 6.21 17.30 31.23
C ASN A 61 6.38 18.81 31.46
N CYS A 62 5.44 19.64 31.02
CA CYS A 62 5.55 21.09 31.14
C CYS A 62 5.46 21.54 32.61
N GLU A 63 6.44 22.34 33.04
CA GLU A 63 6.48 23.04 34.33
C GLU A 63 5.26 23.96 34.55
N LYS A 64 4.80 24.60 33.48
CA LYS A 64 3.82 25.71 33.48
C LYS A 64 2.66 25.43 32.51
N GLN A 65 2.22 24.18 32.49
CA GLN A 65 1.04 23.75 31.73
C GLN A 65 -0.18 24.59 32.13
N LYS A 66 -1.09 24.85 31.19
CA LYS A 66 -2.35 25.55 31.46
C LYS A 66 -3.48 24.98 30.61
N GLY A 67 -4.49 24.37 31.23
CA GLY A 67 -5.66 23.86 30.53
C GLY A 67 -5.33 22.86 29.44
N GLY A 68 -4.41 21.94 29.73
CA GLY A 68 -3.92 20.92 28.81
C GLY A 68 -2.74 21.34 27.92
N GLU A 69 -2.50 22.65 27.72
CA GLU A 69 -1.50 23.12 26.75
C GLU A 69 -0.08 23.25 27.35
N PRO A 70 0.98 22.88 26.59
CA PRO A 70 2.37 23.15 26.95
C PRO A 70 2.68 24.64 26.78
N CYS A 71 3.54 25.20 27.65
CA CYS A 71 3.83 26.64 27.64
C CYS A 71 4.83 27.10 26.56
N THR A 72 5.39 26.17 25.77
CA THR A 72 6.47 26.30 24.77
C THR A 72 7.80 26.93 25.22
N VAL A 73 7.83 27.72 26.30
CA VAL A 73 8.98 28.55 26.70
C VAL A 73 9.86 27.97 27.81
N CYS A 74 9.40 26.95 28.55
CA CYS A 74 10.19 26.34 29.64
C CYS A 74 11.31 25.43 29.11
N ALA A 75 12.17 24.94 30.02
CA ALA A 75 13.33 24.11 29.64
C ALA A 75 12.89 22.81 28.96
N HIS A 76 11.84 22.16 29.48
CA HIS A 76 11.34 20.89 28.96
C HIS A 76 10.74 21.04 27.56
N CYS A 77 9.84 22.02 27.34
CA CYS A 77 9.24 22.25 26.03
C CYS A 77 10.30 22.57 24.95
N LYS A 78 11.30 23.39 25.29
CA LYS A 78 12.42 23.70 24.38
C LYS A 78 13.24 22.46 24.03
N ALA A 79 13.64 21.67 25.03
CA ALA A 79 14.40 20.44 24.81
C ALA A 79 13.64 19.40 23.98
N ILE A 80 12.31 19.28 24.15
CA ILE A 80 11.44 18.38 23.37
C ILE A 80 11.32 18.86 21.91
N ARG A 81 11.10 20.16 21.69
CA ARG A 81 11.11 20.75 20.34
C ARG A 81 12.44 20.52 19.63
N GLU A 82 13.53 20.73 20.34
CA GLU A 82 14.91 20.56 19.88
C GLU A 82 15.34 19.08 19.75
N GLY A 83 14.47 18.12 20.08
CA GLY A 83 14.71 16.67 19.90
C GLY A 83 15.80 16.10 20.80
N ARG A 84 15.98 16.68 22.00
CA ARG A 84 17.11 16.40 22.92
C ARG A 84 16.68 16.35 24.39
N TYR A 85 15.45 15.88 24.65
CA TYR A 85 14.89 15.71 25.98
C TYR A 85 15.06 14.25 26.43
N LEU A 86 15.74 14.03 27.56
CA LEU A 86 16.17 12.69 27.98
C LEU A 86 15.01 11.72 28.25
N ASP A 87 13.87 12.24 28.69
CA ASP A 87 12.67 11.45 29.00
C ASP A 87 11.68 11.37 27.81
N LEU A 88 12.09 11.75 26.59
CA LEU A 88 11.36 11.47 25.36
C LEU A 88 12.26 10.67 24.41
N ILE A 89 12.00 9.37 24.32
CA ILE A 89 12.77 8.43 23.50
C ILE A 89 11.97 8.17 22.21
N GLU A 90 12.45 8.72 21.10
CA GLU A 90 11.84 8.55 19.77
C GLU A 90 12.54 7.42 18.99
N ILE A 91 11.77 6.43 18.56
CA ILE A 91 12.25 5.22 17.87
C ILE A 91 11.45 5.05 16.59
N ASP A 92 12.13 5.04 15.44
CA ASP A 92 11.55 4.67 14.15
C ASP A 92 11.66 3.15 14.00
N ALA A 93 10.53 2.44 14.12
CA ALA A 93 10.49 0.99 14.06
C ALA A 93 10.92 0.43 12.69
N ALA A 94 10.83 1.19 11.59
CA ALA A 94 11.33 0.76 10.28
C ALA A 94 12.88 0.71 10.25
N SER A 95 13.54 1.55 11.05
CA SER A 95 15.00 1.53 11.23
C SER A 95 15.48 0.57 12.32
N GLN A 96 14.59 0.20 13.25
CA GLN A 96 14.92 -0.48 14.52
C GLN A 96 13.97 -1.66 14.79
N THR A 97 13.79 -2.54 13.79
CA THR A 97 12.86 -3.69 13.80
C THR A 97 13.20 -4.83 14.78
N GLY A 98 14.44 -4.85 15.30
CA GLY A 98 15.03 -5.96 16.05
C GLY A 98 14.49 -6.13 17.47
N VAL A 99 14.21 -7.38 17.84
CA VAL A 99 13.67 -7.76 19.17
C VAL A 99 14.59 -7.31 20.31
N ASP A 100 15.89 -7.49 20.14
CA ASP A 100 16.87 -7.26 21.20
C ASP A 100 17.03 -5.75 21.48
N ASN A 101 16.98 -4.92 20.42
CA ASN A 101 16.92 -3.46 20.57
C ASN A 101 15.67 -3.02 21.36
N VAL A 102 14.50 -3.60 21.08
CA VAL A 102 13.28 -3.33 21.88
C VAL A 102 13.41 -3.82 23.33
N ARG A 103 14.13 -4.92 23.59
CA ARG A 103 14.36 -5.40 24.96
C ARG A 103 15.31 -4.48 25.73
N GLU A 104 16.51 -4.25 25.20
CA GLU A 104 17.58 -3.50 25.84
C GLU A 104 17.22 -2.00 25.95
N ASN A 105 16.87 -1.36 24.83
CA ASN A 105 16.69 0.10 24.79
C ASN A 105 15.28 0.57 25.19
N ILE A 106 14.25 -0.29 25.16
CA ILE A 106 12.89 0.05 25.62
C ILE A 106 12.56 -0.64 26.94
N ILE A 107 12.50 -1.97 26.99
CA ILE A 107 11.89 -2.70 28.12
C ILE A 107 12.75 -2.65 29.38
N GLU A 108 14.07 -2.77 29.28
CA GLU A 108 14.95 -2.60 30.43
C GLU A 108 15.03 -1.13 30.86
N SER A 109 15.18 -0.22 29.89
CA SER A 109 15.27 1.22 30.17
C SER A 109 13.95 1.82 30.72
N ALA A 110 12.79 1.19 30.47
CA ALA A 110 11.48 1.57 31.02
C ALA A 110 11.30 1.23 32.51
N ARG A 111 12.16 0.40 33.11
CA ARG A 111 12.11 0.11 34.55
C ARG A 111 12.61 1.26 35.42
N PHE A 112 13.27 2.25 34.82
CA PHE A 112 13.84 3.40 35.51
C PHE A 112 12.90 4.61 35.41
N VAL A 113 12.71 5.28 36.56
CA VAL A 113 11.93 6.51 36.68
C VAL A 113 12.47 7.65 35.77
N PRO A 114 11.62 8.64 35.40
CA PRO A 114 12.04 9.80 34.64
C PRO A 114 13.22 10.53 35.31
N GLN A 115 14.17 11.02 34.51
CA GLN A 115 15.40 11.66 34.98
C GLN A 115 15.24 13.15 35.26
N VAL A 116 14.37 13.82 34.49
CA VAL A 116 14.16 15.28 34.50
C VAL A 116 12.66 15.61 34.47
N GLY A 117 11.86 14.77 33.79
CA GLY A 117 10.43 14.95 33.61
C GLY A 117 9.54 14.48 34.77
N LYS A 118 8.24 14.69 34.58
CA LYS A 118 7.19 14.01 35.34
C LYS A 118 6.89 12.63 34.76
N TRP A 119 7.09 12.45 33.45
CA TRP A 119 6.76 11.27 32.67
C TRP A 119 7.88 10.94 31.67
N LYS A 120 8.16 9.64 31.50
CA LYS A 120 9.08 9.11 30.49
C LYS A 120 8.28 8.53 29.34
N THR A 121 8.44 9.10 28.15
CA THR A 121 7.63 8.79 26.96
C THR A 121 8.45 8.05 25.92
N TYR A 122 7.98 6.89 25.49
CA TYR A 122 8.48 6.16 24.33
C TYR A 122 7.57 6.43 23.14
N LEU A 123 8.08 7.16 22.14
CA LEU A 123 7.37 7.40 20.88
C LEU A 123 7.93 6.45 19.82
N ILE A 124 7.13 5.44 19.46
CA ILE A 124 7.49 4.41 18.49
C ILE A 124 6.72 4.70 17.20
N ASP A 125 7.40 5.29 16.21
CA ASP A 125 6.79 5.63 14.92
C ASP A 125 6.90 4.47 13.92
N GLU A 126 5.96 4.43 12.96
CA GLU A 126 5.75 3.33 12.00
C GLU A 126 5.70 1.93 12.68
N ALA A 127 5.07 1.85 13.86
CA ALA A 127 5.15 0.73 14.81
C ALA A 127 4.75 -0.65 14.25
N HIS A 128 3.99 -0.72 13.14
CA HIS A 128 3.69 -1.97 12.43
C HIS A 128 4.93 -2.67 11.86
N MET A 129 6.09 -1.99 11.81
CA MET A 129 7.38 -2.58 11.43
C MET A 129 8.05 -3.35 12.58
N LEU A 130 7.53 -3.29 13.81
CA LEU A 130 7.99 -4.12 14.91
C LEU A 130 7.68 -5.60 14.65
N SER A 131 8.69 -6.45 14.82
CA SER A 131 8.56 -7.90 14.73
C SER A 131 7.64 -8.47 15.84
N SER A 132 6.94 -9.58 15.56
CA SER A 132 5.99 -10.19 16.50
C SER A 132 6.61 -10.55 17.87
N ALA A 133 7.89 -10.92 17.88
CA ALA A 133 8.64 -11.21 19.09
C ALA A 133 8.99 -9.94 19.91
N ALA A 134 9.08 -8.77 19.26
CA ALA A 134 9.20 -7.48 19.93
C ALA A 134 7.86 -7.05 20.57
N TRP A 135 6.75 -7.20 19.84
CA TRP A 135 5.40 -7.00 20.41
C TRP A 135 5.14 -7.90 21.63
N ASN A 136 5.46 -9.20 21.53
CA ASN A 136 5.30 -10.14 22.63
C ASN A 136 6.21 -9.82 23.84
N ALA A 137 7.33 -9.12 23.64
CA ALA A 137 8.16 -8.63 24.73
C ALA A 137 7.50 -7.40 25.42
N LEU A 138 6.92 -6.49 24.64
CA LEU A 138 6.24 -5.29 25.14
C LEU A 138 4.94 -5.59 25.91
N LEU A 139 4.23 -6.69 25.61
CA LEU A 139 2.95 -7.04 26.25
C LEU A 139 3.00 -6.95 27.78
N LYS A 140 4.01 -7.52 28.42
CA LYS A 140 4.15 -7.49 29.89
C LYS A 140 4.26 -6.07 30.46
N THR A 141 4.93 -5.18 29.73
CA THR A 141 5.12 -3.77 30.11
C THR A 141 3.90 -2.89 29.76
N LEU A 142 2.95 -3.41 28.99
CA LEU A 142 1.64 -2.80 28.75
C LEU A 142 0.54 -3.36 29.68
N GLU A 143 0.73 -4.57 30.22
CA GLU A 143 -0.14 -5.18 31.24
C GLU A 143 0.19 -4.65 32.65
N GLU A 144 1.49 -4.54 32.96
CA GLU A 144 2.01 -4.01 34.22
C GLU A 144 2.88 -2.77 33.92
N PRO A 145 2.28 -1.62 33.53
CA PRO A 145 3.02 -0.43 33.15
C PRO A 145 3.78 0.18 34.34
N PRO A 146 5.09 0.46 34.22
CA PRO A 146 5.86 1.14 35.26
C PRO A 146 5.29 2.54 35.57
N GLU A 147 5.36 2.95 36.84
CA GLU A 147 4.91 4.29 37.24
C GLU A 147 5.56 5.38 36.40
N ARG A 148 4.73 6.27 35.86
CA ARG A 148 5.15 7.45 35.06
C ARG A 148 5.84 7.12 33.74
N VAL A 149 5.67 5.92 33.21
CA VAL A 149 6.03 5.57 31.83
C VAL A 149 4.81 5.67 30.92
N MET A 150 5.01 6.20 29.72
CA MET A 150 3.98 6.35 28.69
C MET A 150 4.49 5.82 27.34
N PHE A 151 3.71 4.96 26.69
CA PHE A 151 3.97 4.51 25.31
C PHE A 151 3.06 5.25 24.34
N ILE A 152 3.61 5.73 23.22
CA ILE A 152 2.86 6.29 22.10
C ILE A 152 3.31 5.58 20.83
N PHE A 153 2.48 4.66 20.35
CA PHE A 153 2.68 3.96 19.09
C PHE A 153 2.03 4.77 17.97
N ALA A 154 2.75 5.06 16.89
CA ALA A 154 2.18 5.67 15.69
C ALA A 154 2.26 4.69 14.51
N THR A 155 1.16 4.54 13.76
CA THR A 155 1.10 3.61 12.63
C THR A 155 0.25 4.12 11.47
N THR A 156 0.63 3.73 10.25
CA THR A 156 -0.16 3.82 9.01
C THR A 156 -1.08 2.62 8.83
N GLU A 157 -0.60 1.44 9.23
CA GLU A 157 -1.27 0.16 9.05
C GLU A 157 -1.71 -0.41 10.41
N PRO A 158 -2.96 -0.13 10.87
CA PRO A 158 -3.44 -0.69 12.14
C PRO A 158 -3.65 -2.21 12.08
N ARG A 159 -3.92 -2.77 10.90
CA ARG A 159 -4.16 -4.22 10.69
C ARG A 159 -2.92 -5.10 10.95
N LYS A 160 -1.72 -4.50 11.02
CA LYS A 160 -0.46 -5.18 11.35
C LYS A 160 -0.11 -5.10 12.85
N ILE A 161 -0.90 -4.41 13.65
CA ILE A 161 -0.74 -4.32 15.10
C ILE A 161 -1.56 -5.46 15.74
N PRO A 162 -0.99 -6.30 16.64
CA PRO A 162 -1.74 -7.38 17.27
C PRO A 162 -2.92 -6.88 18.12
N ASP A 163 -4.06 -7.59 18.11
CA ASP A 163 -5.25 -7.24 18.90
C ASP A 163 -4.98 -7.17 20.42
N THR A 164 -4.00 -7.94 20.90
CA THR A 164 -3.50 -7.89 22.28
C THR A 164 -2.88 -6.53 22.64
N ILE A 165 -2.29 -5.83 21.68
CA ILE A 165 -1.80 -4.45 21.82
C ILE A 165 -2.96 -3.46 21.63
N LEU A 166 -3.81 -3.67 20.62
CA LEU A 166 -4.97 -2.80 20.32
C LEU A 166 -5.94 -2.67 21.50
N SER A 167 -6.10 -3.73 22.29
CA SER A 167 -6.94 -3.79 23.50
C SER A 167 -6.32 -3.13 24.74
N ARG A 168 -5.02 -2.83 24.72
CA ARG A 168 -4.28 -2.17 25.83
C ARG A 168 -3.94 -0.71 25.56
N CYS A 169 -4.16 -0.22 24.33
CA CYS A 169 -3.86 1.16 23.93
C CYS A 169 -5.12 1.99 23.69
N GLN A 170 -5.13 3.24 24.14
CA GLN A 170 -6.16 4.21 23.75
C GLN A 170 -5.95 4.65 22.30
N GLN A 171 -6.93 4.39 21.44
CA GLN A 171 -6.78 4.55 19.98
C GLN A 171 -7.30 5.91 19.49
N PHE A 172 -6.45 6.67 18.80
CA PHE A 172 -6.82 7.94 18.16
C PHE A 172 -6.62 7.85 16.64
N ARG A 173 -7.67 8.19 15.88
CA ARG A 173 -7.67 8.11 14.42
C ARG A 173 -7.43 9.48 13.80
N PHE A 174 -6.35 9.58 13.02
CA PHE A 174 -5.95 10.75 12.28
C PHE A 174 -6.45 10.65 10.84
N THR A 175 -7.28 11.60 10.42
CA THR A 175 -7.77 11.69 9.03
C THR A 175 -6.91 12.64 8.20
N PRO A 176 -7.01 12.62 6.85
CA PRO A 176 -6.57 13.74 6.02
C PRO A 176 -7.26 15.04 6.44
N VAL A 177 -6.62 16.17 6.15
CA VAL A 177 -7.13 17.52 6.44
C VAL A 177 -8.01 18.04 5.29
N GLU A 178 -9.11 18.70 5.65
CA GLU A 178 -10.00 19.43 4.74
C GLU A 178 -9.24 20.40 3.80
N PHE A 179 -9.63 20.45 2.52
CA PHE A 179 -8.92 21.19 1.48
C PHE A 179 -8.72 22.68 1.81
N GLU A 180 -9.79 23.39 2.20
CA GLU A 180 -9.69 24.82 2.54
C GLU A 180 -8.90 25.06 3.84
N VAL A 181 -8.88 24.11 4.78
CA VAL A 181 -8.07 24.19 6.01
C VAL A 181 -6.58 24.04 5.67
N LEU A 182 -6.23 23.10 4.78
CA LEU A 182 -4.87 22.91 4.30
C LEU A 182 -4.39 24.12 3.48
N LYS A 183 -5.23 24.64 2.58
CA LYS A 183 -4.98 25.83 1.77
C LYS A 183 -4.81 27.11 2.61
N ALA A 184 -5.61 27.28 3.67
CA ALA A 184 -5.43 28.36 4.63
C ALA A 184 -4.07 28.25 5.36
N ARG A 185 -3.64 27.05 5.75
CA ARG A 185 -2.31 26.79 6.33
C ARG A 185 -1.18 27.14 5.36
N LEU A 186 -1.26 26.72 4.10
CA LEU A 186 -0.24 27.05 3.10
C LEU A 186 -0.17 28.57 2.84
N THR A 187 -1.31 29.25 2.85
CA THR A 187 -1.40 30.72 2.75
C THR A 187 -0.68 31.40 3.93
N PHE A 188 -0.90 30.92 5.16
CA PHE A 188 -0.21 31.42 6.36
C PHE A 188 1.32 31.22 6.28
N ILE A 189 1.79 30.03 5.88
CA ILE A 189 3.24 29.78 5.75
C ILE A 189 3.87 30.68 4.69
N ALA A 190 3.23 30.86 3.53
CA ALA A 190 3.74 31.76 2.49
C ALA A 190 3.88 33.21 2.99
N GLN A 191 2.91 33.70 3.78
CA GLN A 191 2.95 35.02 4.41
C GLN A 191 4.09 35.13 5.44
N GLU A 192 4.31 34.11 6.27
CA GLU A 192 5.39 34.06 7.28
C GLU A 192 6.79 33.93 6.68
N GLU A 193 6.95 33.38 5.46
CA GLU A 193 8.19 33.44 4.68
C GLU A 193 8.32 34.75 3.87
N GLY A 194 7.31 35.63 3.90
CA GLY A 194 7.30 36.92 3.20
C GLY A 194 7.11 36.83 1.69
N VAL A 195 6.51 35.75 1.18
CA VAL A 195 6.33 35.48 -0.26
C VAL A 195 4.84 35.46 -0.63
N VAL A 196 4.47 36.25 -1.65
CA VAL A 196 3.09 36.28 -2.17
C VAL A 196 2.93 35.19 -3.23
N VAL A 197 2.42 34.03 -2.83
CA VAL A 197 2.12 32.90 -3.71
C VAL A 197 0.70 33.04 -4.28
N GLU A 198 0.53 32.74 -5.57
CA GLU A 198 -0.77 32.81 -6.25
C GLU A 198 -1.79 31.77 -5.74
N LYS A 199 -3.08 32.14 -5.76
CA LYS A 199 -4.18 31.27 -5.30
C LYS A 199 -4.32 29.96 -6.08
N LYS A 200 -3.98 29.90 -7.38
CA LYS A 200 -3.97 28.63 -8.14
C LYS A 200 -2.91 27.69 -7.57
N VAL A 201 -1.66 28.17 -7.44
CA VAL A 201 -0.53 27.41 -6.87
C VAL A 201 -0.85 26.85 -5.48
N LEU A 202 -1.40 27.66 -4.57
CA LEU A 202 -1.78 27.19 -3.23
C LEU A 202 -2.94 26.18 -3.23
N SER A 203 -3.85 26.27 -4.22
CA SER A 203 -4.93 25.30 -4.39
C SER A 203 -4.40 23.98 -4.94
N GLU A 204 -3.52 24.02 -5.93
CA GLU A 204 -2.95 22.83 -6.56
C GLU A 204 -2.04 22.04 -5.60
N ILE A 205 -1.23 22.73 -4.78
CA ILE A 205 -0.45 22.09 -3.71
C ILE A 205 -1.38 21.38 -2.70
N ALA A 206 -2.48 22.02 -2.30
CA ALA A 206 -3.45 21.43 -1.37
C ALA A 206 -4.21 20.23 -1.98
N LEU A 207 -4.49 20.26 -3.28
CA LEU A 207 -5.13 19.17 -4.02
C LEU A 207 -4.21 17.96 -4.11
N ARG A 208 -2.99 18.14 -4.63
CA ARG A 208 -1.97 17.08 -4.78
C ARG A 208 -1.60 16.41 -3.47
N ALA A 209 -1.52 17.20 -2.39
CA ALA A 209 -1.18 16.67 -1.08
C ALA A 209 -2.31 15.82 -0.47
N GLY A 210 -3.52 15.80 -1.02
CA GLY A 210 -4.60 14.89 -0.60
C GLY A 210 -5.02 15.03 0.88
N GLY A 211 -4.78 16.18 1.51
CA GLY A 211 -4.99 16.40 2.94
C GLY A 211 -3.79 16.05 3.85
N TYR A 212 -2.63 15.69 3.30
CA TYR A 212 -1.41 15.35 4.06
C TYR A 212 -0.53 16.59 4.27
N ILE A 213 -0.50 17.10 5.51
CA ILE A 213 0.14 18.37 5.87
C ILE A 213 1.63 18.39 5.50
N ARG A 214 2.37 17.33 5.85
CA ARG A 214 3.81 17.24 5.60
C ARG A 214 4.16 17.37 4.11
N ASP A 215 3.32 16.82 3.25
CA ASP A 215 3.60 16.71 1.82
C ASP A 215 3.24 18.03 1.13
N ALA A 216 2.14 18.67 1.55
CA ALA A 216 1.80 20.05 1.19
C ALA A 216 2.89 21.06 1.60
N GLU A 217 3.38 20.97 2.84
CA GLU A 217 4.47 21.82 3.35
C GLU A 217 5.82 21.51 2.68
N SER A 218 6.00 20.31 2.10
CA SER A 218 7.19 19.96 1.32
C SER A 218 7.12 20.50 -0.11
N LEU A 219 5.98 20.36 -0.78
CA LEU A 219 5.71 20.94 -2.10
C LEU A 219 5.80 22.48 -2.07
N LEU A 220 5.19 23.13 -1.07
CA LEU A 220 5.36 24.58 -0.86
C LEU A 220 6.84 24.94 -0.62
N GLY A 221 7.59 24.11 0.11
CA GLY A 221 9.03 24.31 0.33
C GLY A 221 9.87 24.25 -0.95
N GLN A 222 9.48 23.40 -1.91
CA GLN A 222 10.09 23.34 -3.24
C GLN A 222 9.73 24.58 -4.05
N VAL A 223 8.44 24.93 -4.12
CA VAL A 223 7.94 26.11 -4.86
C VAL A 223 8.55 27.42 -4.34
N LEU A 224 8.70 27.61 -3.02
CA LEU A 224 9.38 28.78 -2.44
C LEU A 224 10.90 28.78 -2.69
N SER A 225 11.51 27.65 -3.06
CA SER A 225 12.95 27.56 -3.33
C SER A 225 13.36 28.16 -4.69
N LEU A 226 12.40 28.41 -5.60
CA LEU A 226 12.59 29.20 -6.84
C LEU A 226 13.08 30.62 -6.54
N GLY A 227 12.74 31.15 -5.36
CA GLY A 227 13.09 32.49 -4.93
C GLY A 227 12.15 33.58 -5.45
N GLY A 228 12.48 34.83 -5.15
CA GLY A 228 11.62 35.99 -5.41
C GLY A 228 10.60 36.26 -4.28
N LYS A 229 9.91 37.40 -4.37
CA LYS A 229 8.86 37.82 -3.40
C LYS A 229 7.44 37.50 -3.87
N LYS A 230 7.29 36.98 -5.08
CA LYS A 230 6.03 36.58 -5.70
C LYS A 230 6.27 35.29 -6.46
N VAL A 231 5.29 34.39 -6.44
CA VAL A 231 5.27 33.15 -7.23
C VAL A 231 3.94 33.08 -7.96
N SER A 232 3.98 33.11 -9.29
CA SER A 232 2.84 32.89 -10.17
C SER A 232 2.66 31.41 -10.50
N TRP A 233 1.54 31.06 -11.14
CA TRP A 233 1.34 29.72 -11.71
C TRP A 233 2.52 29.30 -12.59
N LYS A 234 2.96 30.17 -13.52
CA LYS A 234 4.02 29.86 -14.49
C LYS A 234 5.38 29.57 -13.85
N ASP A 235 5.65 30.17 -12.69
CA ASP A 235 6.89 29.88 -11.94
C ASP A 235 6.80 28.51 -11.25
N ALA A 236 5.64 28.20 -10.64
CA ALA A 236 5.40 26.94 -9.93
C ALA A 236 5.20 25.74 -10.86
N GLU A 237 4.73 25.96 -12.10
CA GLU A 237 4.49 24.92 -13.11
C GLU A 237 5.75 24.09 -13.41
N GLY A 238 6.96 24.67 -13.32
CA GLY A 238 8.22 23.93 -13.47
C GLY A 238 8.60 23.01 -12.29
N ILE A 239 7.89 23.09 -11.15
CA ILE A 239 8.11 22.24 -9.95
C ILE A 239 6.92 21.33 -9.67
N LEU A 240 5.70 21.82 -9.89
CA LEU A 240 4.49 21.01 -9.80
C LEU A 240 4.34 20.14 -11.06
N GLY A 241 4.82 20.60 -12.22
CA GLY A 241 4.37 20.08 -13.51
C GLY A 241 2.93 20.48 -13.80
N HIS A 242 2.41 20.04 -14.94
CA HIS A 242 1.03 20.29 -15.32
C HIS A 242 0.04 19.66 -14.33
N THR A 243 -1.14 20.26 -14.17
CA THR A 243 -2.19 19.67 -13.32
C THR A 243 -2.79 18.45 -14.03
N ALA A 244 -3.30 17.49 -13.26
CA ALA A 244 -3.96 16.32 -13.83
C ALA A 244 -5.17 16.69 -14.72
N ILE A 245 -5.82 17.84 -14.45
CA ILE A 245 -6.94 18.34 -15.26
C ILE A 245 -6.46 19.05 -16.53
N ASP A 246 -5.38 19.84 -16.49
CA ASP A 246 -4.81 20.49 -17.68
C ASP A 246 -4.28 19.45 -18.69
N VAL A 247 -3.56 18.43 -18.19
CA VAL A 247 -3.06 17.30 -18.99
C VAL A 247 -4.20 16.58 -19.72
N VAL A 248 -5.19 16.13 -18.96
CA VAL A 248 -6.28 15.31 -19.53
C VAL A 248 -7.24 16.14 -20.38
N GLN A 249 -7.42 17.43 -20.08
CA GLN A 249 -8.16 18.35 -20.95
C GLN A 249 -7.44 18.51 -22.29
N GLY A 250 -6.12 18.69 -22.30
CA GLY A 250 -5.33 18.80 -23.54
C GLY A 250 -5.48 17.55 -24.41
N LEU A 251 -5.28 16.37 -23.81
CA LEU A 251 -5.41 15.08 -24.49
C LEU A 251 -6.84 14.86 -25.02
N MET A 252 -7.87 15.08 -24.18
CA MET A 252 -9.27 14.95 -24.58
C MET A 252 -9.68 16.00 -25.63
N ALA A 253 -9.02 17.17 -25.70
CA ALA A 253 -9.31 18.17 -26.72
C ALA A 253 -8.84 17.76 -28.12
N CYS A 254 -7.91 16.80 -28.25
CA CYS A 254 -7.60 16.15 -29.53
C CYS A 254 -8.66 15.08 -29.86
N VAL A 255 -8.96 14.23 -28.87
CA VAL A 255 -9.95 13.13 -28.98
C VAL A 255 -11.34 13.63 -29.38
N VAL A 256 -11.88 14.67 -28.70
CA VAL A 256 -13.23 15.18 -28.95
C VAL A 256 -13.37 15.87 -30.32
N LYS A 257 -12.27 16.35 -30.91
CA LYS A 257 -12.22 16.81 -32.31
C LYS A 257 -12.22 15.67 -33.33
N GLY A 258 -11.98 14.43 -32.91
CA GLY A 258 -11.76 13.28 -33.80
C GLY A 258 -10.32 13.19 -34.35
N ALA A 259 -9.38 13.92 -33.78
CA ALA A 259 -7.99 13.97 -34.23
C ALA A 259 -7.14 12.90 -33.52
N ALA A 260 -7.22 11.65 -34.03
CA ALA A 260 -6.51 10.51 -33.45
C ALA A 260 -4.98 10.67 -33.48
N GLY A 261 -4.42 11.23 -34.56
CA GLY A 261 -2.99 11.54 -34.69
C GLY A 261 -2.53 12.51 -33.60
N ASP A 262 -3.13 13.70 -33.54
CA ASP A 262 -2.86 14.73 -32.53
C ASP A 262 -3.00 14.21 -31.07
N ALA A 263 -3.86 13.20 -30.84
CA ALA A 263 -4.03 12.58 -29.53
C ALA A 263 -2.88 11.61 -29.17
N VAL A 264 -2.36 10.86 -30.15
CA VAL A 264 -1.19 9.97 -29.95
C VAL A 264 0.11 10.77 -29.90
N GLU A 265 0.26 11.81 -30.73
CA GLU A 265 1.39 12.75 -30.62
C GLU A 265 1.39 13.45 -29.25
N LYS A 266 0.22 13.88 -28.74
CA LYS A 266 0.17 14.45 -27.38
C LYS A 266 0.44 13.42 -26.27
N LEU A 267 0.13 12.14 -26.48
CA LEU A 267 0.51 11.07 -25.55
C LEU A 267 2.04 10.90 -25.48
N GLU A 268 2.75 11.02 -26.61
CA GLU A 268 4.23 11.00 -26.66
C GLU A 268 4.83 12.18 -25.87
N GLU A 269 4.36 13.41 -26.10
CA GLU A 269 4.83 14.58 -25.34
C GLU A 269 4.65 14.38 -23.81
N LEU A 270 3.49 13.88 -23.38
CA LEU A 270 3.20 13.61 -21.96
C LEU A 270 4.09 12.49 -21.38
N ARG A 271 4.55 11.55 -22.22
CA ARG A 271 5.50 10.51 -21.84
C ARG A 271 6.93 11.04 -21.70
N GLU A 272 7.38 11.91 -22.61
CA GLU A 272 8.66 12.60 -22.49
C GLU A 272 8.68 13.55 -21.28
N GLU A 273 7.55 14.20 -20.97
CA GLU A 273 7.33 14.99 -19.75
C GLU A 273 7.31 14.14 -18.45
N GLY A 274 7.21 12.81 -18.55
CA GLY A 274 7.26 11.87 -17.42
C GLY A 274 5.95 11.75 -16.62
N VAL A 275 4.80 11.99 -17.26
CA VAL A 275 3.47 11.90 -16.63
C VAL A 275 3.11 10.44 -16.29
N ASP A 276 2.44 10.22 -15.15
CA ASP A 276 1.93 8.91 -14.76
C ASP A 276 0.73 8.48 -15.61
N LEU A 277 1.04 7.78 -16.71
CA LEU A 277 0.09 7.26 -17.68
C LEU A 277 -0.99 6.34 -17.07
N TYR A 278 -0.72 5.66 -15.94
CA TYR A 278 -1.71 4.81 -15.28
C TYR A 278 -2.93 5.60 -14.75
N GLN A 279 -2.77 6.89 -14.47
CA GLN A 279 -3.85 7.72 -13.93
C GLN A 279 -4.74 8.35 -15.02
N LEU A 280 -4.20 8.56 -16.24
CA LEU A 280 -4.89 9.24 -17.34
C LEU A 280 -6.25 8.62 -17.71
N PRO A 281 -6.44 7.28 -17.78
CA PRO A 281 -7.75 6.69 -18.07
C PRO A 281 -8.82 7.06 -17.03
N GLY A 282 -8.44 7.15 -15.75
CA GLY A 282 -9.35 7.55 -14.68
C GLY A 282 -9.73 9.03 -14.73
N HIS A 283 -8.80 9.89 -15.15
CA HIS A 283 -9.06 11.31 -15.38
C HIS A 283 -9.93 11.56 -16.63
N ALA A 284 -9.71 10.78 -17.70
CA ALA A 284 -10.52 10.85 -18.92
C ALA A 284 -11.96 10.38 -18.67
N LEU A 285 -12.12 9.32 -17.87
CA LEU A 285 -13.43 8.82 -17.44
C LEU A 285 -14.19 9.86 -16.60
N ASP A 286 -13.53 10.55 -15.68
CA ASP A 286 -14.13 11.65 -14.91
C ASP A 286 -14.64 12.79 -15.82
N LEU A 287 -13.83 13.22 -16.79
CA LEU A 287 -14.21 14.26 -17.76
C LEU A 287 -15.39 13.83 -18.63
N LEU A 288 -15.29 12.69 -19.32
CA LEU A 288 -16.36 12.17 -20.19
C LEU A 288 -17.67 11.97 -19.41
N ARG A 289 -17.58 11.52 -18.15
CA ARG A 289 -18.74 11.35 -17.26
C ARG A 289 -19.39 12.68 -16.93
N ALA A 290 -18.60 13.72 -16.67
CA ALA A 290 -19.11 15.04 -16.39
C ALA A 290 -19.69 15.74 -17.63
N MET A 291 -19.06 15.58 -18.80
CA MET A 291 -19.60 16.02 -20.09
C MET A 291 -20.97 15.37 -20.36
N HIS A 292 -21.07 14.04 -20.27
CA HIS A 292 -22.32 13.30 -20.47
C HIS A 292 -23.40 13.67 -19.44
N TYR A 293 -23.03 13.90 -18.18
CA TYR A 293 -23.96 14.36 -17.15
C TYR A 293 -24.51 15.76 -17.46
N HIS A 294 -23.64 16.70 -17.85
CA HIS A 294 -24.05 18.05 -18.23
C HIS A 294 -24.96 18.02 -19.47
N ALA A 295 -24.59 17.29 -20.52
CA ALA A 295 -25.38 17.09 -21.73
C ALA A 295 -26.76 16.40 -21.52
N LEU A 296 -27.01 15.84 -20.34
CA LEU A 296 -28.30 15.25 -19.94
C LEU A 296 -29.09 16.08 -18.92
N THR A 297 -28.49 17.11 -18.31
CA THR A 297 -29.08 17.78 -17.13
C THR A 297 -28.87 19.30 -17.03
N ASP A 298 -28.07 19.89 -17.92
CA ASP A 298 -27.63 21.30 -17.91
C ASP A 298 -26.98 21.72 -16.57
N ARG A 299 -26.23 20.79 -15.94
CA ARG A 299 -25.62 20.96 -14.60
C ARG A 299 -24.24 20.33 -14.50
N ASP A 300 -23.41 20.91 -13.64
CA ASP A 300 -22.08 20.39 -13.33
C ASP A 300 -22.15 19.13 -12.47
N HIS A 301 -21.33 18.13 -12.82
CA HIS A 301 -21.34 16.84 -12.13
C HIS A 301 -20.70 16.95 -10.73
N PRO A 302 -21.43 16.67 -9.62
CA PRO A 302 -20.98 17.01 -8.27
C PRO A 302 -19.65 16.39 -7.82
N LEU A 303 -19.29 15.19 -8.32
CA LEU A 303 -17.99 14.59 -8.00
C LEU A 303 -16.84 15.30 -8.71
N LEU A 304 -17.07 15.89 -9.89
CA LEU A 304 -16.03 16.63 -10.61
C LEU A 304 -15.74 17.95 -9.92
N VAL A 305 -16.79 18.68 -9.49
CA VAL A 305 -16.67 19.90 -8.69
C VAL A 305 -15.89 19.62 -7.39
N LYS A 306 -16.13 18.46 -6.75
CA LYS A 306 -15.38 18.05 -5.55
C LYS A 306 -13.92 17.66 -5.83
N ARG A 307 -13.58 17.16 -7.02
CA ARG A 307 -12.24 16.62 -7.35
C ARG A 307 -11.31 17.60 -8.07
N TYR A 308 -11.85 18.49 -8.91
CA TYR A 308 -11.07 19.43 -9.73
C TYR A 308 -11.59 20.89 -9.65
N GLY A 309 -12.57 21.16 -8.77
CA GLY A 309 -13.06 22.51 -8.49
C GLY A 309 -13.61 23.24 -9.73
N SER A 310 -13.34 24.54 -9.80
CA SER A 310 -13.71 25.40 -10.93
C SER A 310 -12.94 25.10 -12.21
N GLU A 311 -11.74 24.53 -12.12
CA GLU A 311 -10.91 24.21 -13.30
C GLU A 311 -11.49 23.00 -14.04
N GLY A 312 -11.99 21.98 -13.33
CA GLY A 312 -12.74 20.88 -13.94
C GLY A 312 -14.04 21.33 -14.63
N ILE A 313 -14.75 22.32 -14.09
CA ILE A 313 -15.94 22.90 -14.73
C ILE A 313 -15.54 23.61 -16.04
N ALA A 314 -14.47 24.42 -16.01
CA ALA A 314 -13.97 25.11 -17.19
C ALA A 314 -13.48 24.12 -18.27
N ALA A 315 -12.80 23.04 -17.88
CA ALA A 315 -12.36 21.97 -18.77
C ALA A 315 -13.54 21.28 -19.48
N VAL A 316 -14.58 20.90 -18.72
CA VAL A 316 -15.80 20.30 -19.28
C VAL A 316 -16.52 21.26 -20.22
N ALA A 317 -16.67 22.54 -19.85
CA ALA A 317 -17.30 23.54 -20.70
C ALA A 317 -16.53 23.74 -22.03
N ALA A 318 -15.19 23.75 -21.98
CA ALA A 318 -14.35 23.87 -23.16
C ALA A 318 -14.45 22.66 -24.11
N LEU A 319 -14.59 21.45 -23.58
CA LEU A 319 -14.77 20.22 -24.37
C LEU A 319 -16.20 20.11 -24.93
N LEU A 320 -17.23 20.48 -24.16
CA LEU A 320 -18.62 20.50 -24.61
C LEU A 320 -18.86 21.49 -25.76
N ALA A 321 -18.09 22.58 -25.81
CA ALA A 321 -18.11 23.52 -26.92
C ALA A 321 -17.60 22.92 -28.25
N VAL A 322 -16.93 21.75 -28.22
CA VAL A 322 -16.54 20.97 -29.41
C VAL A 322 -17.55 19.87 -29.69
N ASN A 323 -17.97 19.10 -28.69
CA ASN A 323 -19.04 18.10 -28.84
C ASN A 323 -19.84 17.91 -27.54
N ALA A 324 -21.16 18.09 -27.62
CA ALA A 324 -22.12 17.92 -26.53
C ALA A 324 -23.18 16.84 -26.80
N ASP A 325 -23.01 16.01 -27.84
CA ASP A 325 -24.00 14.96 -28.16
C ASP A 325 -23.96 13.85 -27.10
N ALA A 326 -25.06 13.71 -26.35
CA ALA A 326 -25.18 12.74 -25.27
C ALA A 326 -25.18 11.27 -25.75
N ALA A 327 -25.43 10.97 -27.03
CA ALA A 327 -25.29 9.64 -27.59
C ALA A 327 -23.82 9.33 -27.96
N VAL A 328 -23.09 10.28 -28.53
CA VAL A 328 -21.64 10.18 -28.79
C VAL A 328 -20.88 10.05 -27.47
N LEU A 329 -21.17 10.93 -26.49
CA LEU A 329 -20.55 10.89 -25.16
C LEU A 329 -20.85 9.58 -24.41
N ARG A 330 -22.04 9.00 -24.59
CA ARG A 330 -22.37 7.67 -24.05
C ARG A 330 -21.56 6.55 -24.72
N ARG A 331 -21.40 6.57 -26.05
CA ARG A 331 -20.55 5.60 -26.76
C ARG A 331 -19.10 5.66 -26.27
N ALA A 332 -18.56 6.87 -26.17
CA ALA A 332 -17.22 7.13 -25.65
C ALA A 332 -17.02 6.59 -24.21
N LEU A 333 -18.00 6.84 -23.33
CA LEU A 333 -17.99 6.28 -21.98
C LEU A 333 -18.03 4.74 -21.94
N THR A 334 -18.88 4.12 -22.76
CA THR A 334 -18.95 2.65 -22.86
C THR A 334 -17.62 2.07 -23.32
N ALA A 335 -17.03 2.58 -24.41
CA ALA A 335 -15.74 2.10 -24.93
C ALA A 335 -14.62 2.21 -23.88
N LEU A 336 -14.48 3.36 -23.22
CA LEU A 336 -13.46 3.55 -22.18
C LEU A 336 -13.64 2.59 -20.99
N VAL A 337 -14.87 2.35 -20.53
CA VAL A 337 -15.15 1.43 -19.40
C VAL A 337 -14.91 -0.03 -19.80
N GLU A 338 -15.35 -0.45 -20.99
CA GLU A 338 -15.15 -1.82 -21.48
C GLU A 338 -13.67 -2.14 -21.72
N ARG A 339 -12.91 -1.20 -22.31
CA ARG A 339 -11.45 -1.35 -22.46
C ARG A 339 -10.74 -1.29 -21.12
N GLN A 340 -11.13 -0.42 -20.19
CA GLN A 340 -10.47 -0.29 -18.88
C GLN A 340 -10.55 -1.57 -18.05
N ALA A 341 -11.57 -2.41 -18.23
CA ALA A 341 -11.65 -3.74 -17.62
C ALA A 341 -10.55 -4.71 -18.11
N ALA A 342 -10.04 -4.54 -19.34
CA ALA A 342 -8.94 -5.31 -19.91
C ALA A 342 -7.55 -4.65 -19.73
N ALA A 343 -7.48 -3.41 -19.22
CA ALA A 343 -6.25 -2.61 -19.15
C ALA A 343 -5.15 -3.22 -18.27
N HIS A 344 -5.45 -4.19 -17.40
CA HIS A 344 -4.48 -4.82 -16.52
C HIS A 344 -3.56 -5.84 -17.25
N GLU A 345 -3.89 -6.23 -18.48
CA GLU A 345 -3.11 -7.18 -19.28
C GLU A 345 -2.18 -6.50 -20.30
N LEU A 346 -2.20 -5.16 -20.40
CA LEU A 346 -1.48 -4.38 -21.41
C LEU A 346 -0.53 -3.33 -20.80
N PRO A 347 0.56 -2.94 -21.50
CA PRO A 347 1.31 -1.73 -21.17
C PRO A 347 0.42 -0.48 -21.23
N PRO A 348 0.60 0.53 -20.34
CA PRO A 348 -0.23 1.73 -20.32
C PRO A 348 -0.22 2.52 -21.63
N ASP A 349 0.95 2.61 -22.26
CA ASP A 349 1.19 3.28 -23.53
C ASP A 349 0.28 2.71 -24.63
N LEU A 350 0.40 1.40 -24.87
CA LEU A 350 -0.39 0.67 -25.88
C LEU A 350 -1.88 0.69 -25.55
N PHE A 351 -2.25 0.62 -24.26
CA PHE A 351 -3.64 0.79 -23.84
C PHE A 351 -4.19 2.17 -24.22
N LEU A 352 -3.42 3.24 -23.93
CA LEU A 352 -3.79 4.62 -24.23
C LEU A 352 -3.83 4.88 -25.74
N GLU A 353 -2.84 4.45 -26.51
CA GLU A 353 -2.83 4.54 -27.98
C GLU A 353 -4.11 3.95 -28.60
N ILE A 354 -4.51 2.75 -28.18
CA ILE A 354 -5.72 2.07 -28.67
C ILE A 354 -6.99 2.83 -28.29
N ILE A 355 -7.18 3.18 -27.01
CA ILE A 355 -8.43 3.83 -26.57
C ILE A 355 -8.53 5.27 -27.07
N LEU A 356 -7.43 6.01 -27.22
CA LEU A 356 -7.45 7.36 -27.76
C LEU A 356 -7.87 7.37 -29.25
N SER A 357 -7.42 6.38 -30.04
CA SER A 357 -7.89 6.19 -31.42
C SER A 357 -9.37 5.81 -31.47
N GLU A 358 -9.79 4.81 -30.70
CA GLU A 358 -11.18 4.33 -30.66
C GLU A 358 -12.16 5.42 -30.20
N LEU A 359 -11.77 6.24 -29.21
CA LEU A 359 -12.56 7.40 -28.80
C LEU A 359 -12.60 8.49 -29.88
N ALA A 360 -11.48 8.80 -30.52
CA ALA A 360 -11.42 9.80 -31.59
C ALA A 360 -12.29 9.41 -32.80
N GLU A 361 -12.29 8.12 -33.18
CA GLU A 361 -13.19 7.58 -34.20
C GLU A 361 -14.67 7.79 -33.83
N ILE A 362 -15.06 7.48 -32.59
CA ILE A 362 -16.44 7.70 -32.08
C ILE A 362 -16.85 9.18 -32.17
N PHE A 363 -15.96 10.12 -31.85
CA PHE A 363 -16.24 11.56 -31.98
C PHE A 363 -16.25 12.05 -33.44
N SER A 364 -15.41 11.49 -34.30
CA SER A 364 -15.35 11.80 -35.74
C SER A 364 -16.60 11.35 -36.49
N GLU A 365 -17.08 10.13 -36.22
CA GLU A 365 -18.38 9.64 -36.72
C GLU A 365 -19.53 10.54 -36.26
N GLY A 366 -19.51 10.97 -34.99
CA GLY A 366 -20.54 11.83 -34.41
C GLY A 366 -20.64 13.21 -35.08
N GLN A 367 -19.51 13.79 -35.48
CA GLN A 367 -19.47 15.05 -36.24
C GLN A 367 -19.89 14.87 -37.72
N SER A 368 -19.75 13.66 -38.27
CA SER A 368 -19.97 13.38 -39.69
C SER A 368 -21.45 13.18 -40.06
N ALA A 369 -22.37 13.18 -39.09
CA ALA A 369 -23.80 12.99 -39.31
C ALA A 369 -24.50 14.32 -39.68
N PRO A 370 -25.03 14.50 -40.92
CA PRO A 370 -25.81 15.69 -41.26
C PRO A 370 -27.13 15.70 -40.46
N GLY A 371 -27.44 16.85 -39.85
CA GLY A 371 -28.41 16.93 -38.76
C GLY A 371 -29.85 16.57 -39.13
N HIS A 372 -30.47 15.72 -38.31
CA HIS A 372 -31.91 15.48 -38.30
C HIS A 372 -32.56 15.97 -37.00
N SER A 373 -33.23 17.12 -37.13
CA SER A 373 -34.42 17.60 -36.39
C SER A 373 -34.78 17.01 -35.01
N SER A 374 -35.01 17.91 -34.05
CA SER A 374 -35.69 17.71 -32.77
C SER A 374 -37.08 17.02 -32.90
N PRO A 375 -37.64 16.47 -31.80
CA PRO A 375 -38.36 15.20 -31.85
C PRO A 375 -39.81 15.27 -32.35
N VAL A 376 -40.23 14.21 -33.04
CA VAL A 376 -41.65 13.90 -33.25
C VAL A 376 -42.26 13.39 -31.95
N ILE A 377 -43.17 14.17 -31.37
CA ILE A 377 -43.98 13.74 -30.23
C ILE A 377 -44.94 12.65 -30.71
N ALA A 378 -44.75 11.42 -30.23
CA ALA A 378 -45.66 10.32 -30.51
C ALA A 378 -46.95 10.47 -29.66
N THR A 379 -48.01 11.01 -30.27
CA THR A 379 -49.34 11.06 -29.64
C THR A 379 -49.91 9.65 -29.44
N PRO A 380 -50.59 9.37 -28.31
CA PRO A 380 -51.24 8.07 -28.10
C PRO A 380 -52.41 7.88 -29.09
N PRO A 381 -52.66 6.64 -29.58
CA PRO A 381 -53.79 6.37 -30.45
C PRO A 381 -55.11 6.39 -29.66
N GLU A 382 -56.00 7.33 -29.98
CA GLU A 382 -57.37 7.33 -29.47
C GLU A 382 -58.11 6.05 -29.90
N ARG A 383 -58.64 5.28 -28.94
CA ARG A 383 -59.73 4.33 -29.21
C ARG A 383 -61.07 4.99 -28.94
N ARG A 384 -61.89 5.09 -29.99
CA ARG A 384 -63.28 5.56 -29.91
C ARG A 384 -64.12 4.72 -28.95
N LYS A 385 -65.06 5.40 -28.29
CA LYS A 385 -66.24 4.85 -27.60
C LYS A 385 -67.14 4.12 -28.64
N GLN A 386 -68.18 3.33 -28.32
CA GLN A 386 -69.03 3.31 -27.12
C GLN A 386 -69.96 2.08 -27.14
N SER A 387 -70.29 1.50 -25.98
CA SER A 387 -71.63 0.93 -25.68
C SER A 387 -71.74 0.55 -24.19
N ASP A 388 -72.94 0.69 -23.62
CA ASP A 388 -73.20 0.66 -22.18
C ASP A 388 -73.81 -0.66 -21.68
N ALA A 389 -73.54 -1.03 -20.41
CA ALA A 389 -74.46 -1.83 -19.57
C ALA A 389 -74.12 -1.71 -18.07
N MET A 390 -74.99 -1.06 -17.28
CA MET A 390 -74.92 -0.95 -15.82
C MET A 390 -75.00 -2.28 -15.06
N ARG A 391 -74.25 -2.42 -13.94
CA ARG A 391 -74.80 -2.71 -12.59
C ARG A 391 -73.76 -2.74 -11.44
N HIS A 392 -74.10 -2.08 -10.34
CA HIS A 392 -73.66 -2.34 -8.94
C HIS A 392 -74.71 -3.26 -8.25
N PRO A 393 -74.65 -3.64 -6.94
CA PRO A 393 -73.68 -3.35 -5.85
C PRO A 393 -73.13 -4.61 -5.10
N GLU A 394 -71.96 -4.56 -4.44
CA GLU A 394 -71.69 -4.50 -2.97
C GLU A 394 -71.13 -5.83 -2.35
N PRO A 395 -70.48 -5.79 -1.15
CA PRO A 395 -69.65 -6.89 -0.61
C PRO A 395 -70.21 -7.59 0.64
N VAL A 396 -69.59 -8.71 1.05
CA VAL A 396 -69.72 -9.30 2.41
C VAL A 396 -68.38 -9.86 2.91
N GLU A 397 -68.22 -9.83 4.23
CA GLU A 397 -67.17 -10.37 5.11
C GLU A 397 -67.02 -11.92 5.02
N GLY A 398 -66.01 -12.61 5.59
CA GLY A 398 -64.86 -12.24 6.44
C GLY A 398 -64.34 -13.47 7.22
N SER A 399 -63.61 -13.27 8.33
CA SER A 399 -63.26 -14.29 9.37
C SER A 399 -62.31 -15.44 8.93
N LEU A 400 -61.01 -15.48 9.26
CA LEU A 400 -60.33 -15.75 10.57
C LEU A 400 -60.00 -17.24 10.85
N HIS A 401 -59.01 -17.47 11.74
CA HIS A 401 -58.43 -18.75 12.21
C HIS A 401 -57.56 -19.47 11.14
N SER A 402 -56.29 -19.86 11.36
CA SER A 402 -55.65 -20.67 12.42
C SER A 402 -56.05 -22.16 12.36
N SER A 403 -55.17 -23.16 12.47
CA SER A 403 -53.84 -23.16 13.11
C SER A 403 -52.95 -24.34 12.68
N ARG A 404 -51.63 -24.18 12.82
CA ARG A 404 -50.59 -25.14 13.32
C ARG A 404 -50.64 -26.67 13.02
N ASP A 405 -49.44 -27.16 12.71
CA ASP A 405 -48.78 -28.39 13.19
C ASP A 405 -49.05 -29.79 12.54
N ASP A 406 -48.01 -30.21 11.78
CA ASP A 406 -47.16 -31.39 12.06
C ASP A 406 -47.46 -32.80 11.46
N THR A 407 -46.36 -33.57 11.38
CA THR A 407 -46.17 -35.00 11.09
C THR A 407 -46.14 -35.45 9.62
N GLY A 408 -45.04 -36.14 9.26
CA GLY A 408 -44.83 -36.76 7.93
C GLY A 408 -44.63 -38.28 7.97
N LYS A 409 -44.55 -38.90 6.78
CA LYS A 409 -44.33 -40.34 6.46
C LYS A 409 -44.01 -40.44 4.95
N ARG A 410 -43.33 -41.46 4.39
CA ARG A 410 -42.29 -42.42 4.86
C ARG A 410 -41.75 -43.18 3.61
N LEU A 411 -40.58 -43.83 3.72
CA LEU A 411 -39.94 -44.69 2.70
C LEU A 411 -40.78 -45.90 2.24
N PRO A 412 -40.49 -46.46 1.04
CA PRO A 412 -39.61 -47.67 0.90
C PRO A 412 -38.49 -47.48 -0.15
N ARG A 413 -37.32 -48.17 -0.22
CA ARG A 413 -36.64 -49.30 0.47
C ARG A 413 -36.65 -50.68 -0.24
N ARG A 414 -35.46 -51.35 -0.28
CA ARG A 414 -35.07 -52.68 -0.86
C ARG A 414 -34.76 -52.66 -2.37
N SER A 415 -33.88 -53.51 -2.94
CA SER A 415 -32.89 -54.54 -2.49
C SER A 415 -31.93 -54.82 -3.67
N GLY A 416 -30.77 -55.51 -3.62
CA GLY A 416 -30.08 -56.39 -2.66
C GLY A 416 -28.70 -56.78 -3.28
N GLY A 417 -28.07 -57.91 -2.94
CA GLY A 417 -26.81 -58.32 -3.60
C GLY A 417 -26.37 -59.78 -3.36
N VAL A 418 -25.36 -60.26 -4.09
CA VAL A 418 -24.53 -61.49 -3.90
C VAL A 418 -23.59 -61.70 -5.11
N GLY A 419 -22.40 -62.29 -4.94
CA GLY A 419 -21.79 -63.18 -5.96
C GLY A 419 -20.51 -62.73 -6.69
N ILE A 420 -19.47 -63.58 -6.64
CA ILE A 420 -18.15 -63.51 -7.33
C ILE A 420 -18.08 -64.76 -8.26
N PRO A 421 -17.59 -64.72 -9.54
CA PRO A 421 -16.22 -65.21 -9.84
C PRO A 421 -15.47 -64.86 -11.18
N ARG A 422 -14.12 -64.81 -11.06
CA ARG A 422 -13.04 -65.43 -11.93
C ARG A 422 -12.47 -64.82 -13.24
N ASN A 423 -11.12 -64.72 -13.21
CA ASN A 423 -10.07 -65.13 -14.20
C ASN A 423 -9.64 -64.26 -15.41
N GLY A 424 -8.30 -64.25 -15.68
CA GLY A 424 -7.67 -63.86 -16.96
C GLY A 424 -6.33 -63.07 -16.89
N LEU A 425 -5.22 -63.50 -16.25
CA LEU A 425 -4.25 -64.57 -16.59
C LEU A 425 -3.25 -64.32 -17.75
N ARG A 426 -2.01 -63.85 -17.43
CA ARG A 426 -0.64 -64.10 -18.04
C ARG A 426 0.37 -63.11 -17.41
N THR A 427 1.52 -63.41 -16.78
CA THR A 427 2.75 -64.22 -17.09
C THR A 427 3.61 -63.65 -18.22
N LYS A 428 4.96 -63.51 -18.15
CA LYS A 428 5.99 -64.12 -17.25
C LYS A 428 7.41 -63.46 -17.39
N THR A 429 8.24 -63.44 -16.33
CA THR A 429 9.76 -63.53 -16.23
C THR A 429 10.72 -62.62 -17.08
N VAL A 430 11.87 -62.02 -16.66
CA VAL A 430 12.91 -62.19 -15.57
C VAL A 430 13.93 -63.33 -15.83
N PRO A 431 15.26 -63.31 -15.48
CA PRO A 431 16.15 -62.38 -14.71
C PRO A 431 17.17 -61.59 -15.60
N THR A 432 18.51 -61.34 -15.41
CA THR A 432 19.71 -61.78 -14.58
C THR A 432 20.90 -60.82 -14.93
N ALA A 433 22.06 -60.59 -14.24
CA ALA A 433 22.60 -60.67 -12.85
C ALA A 433 24.00 -59.95 -12.75
N SER A 434 24.78 -60.13 -11.67
CA SER A 434 26.09 -59.49 -11.30
C SER A 434 27.37 -60.03 -12.03
N GLU A 435 28.67 -59.72 -11.75
CA GLU A 435 29.53 -59.01 -10.72
C GLU A 435 30.96 -58.74 -11.37
N PRO A 436 32.15 -58.40 -10.76
CA PRO A 436 32.62 -58.09 -9.38
C PRO A 436 33.52 -56.78 -9.26
N ALA A 437 34.79 -56.83 -8.77
CA ALA A 437 35.68 -55.70 -8.37
C ALA A 437 37.23 -56.00 -8.36
N GLU A 438 38.13 -55.00 -8.15
CA GLU A 438 39.60 -55.15 -7.83
C GLU A 438 40.31 -53.87 -7.25
N GLU A 439 41.64 -53.89 -6.93
CA GLU A 439 42.35 -52.99 -5.94
C GLU A 439 43.37 -51.89 -6.44
N GLU A 440 44.49 -51.60 -5.72
CA GLU A 440 45.13 -50.24 -5.54
C GLU A 440 46.52 -49.90 -6.21
N LYS A 441 46.82 -48.56 -6.27
CA LYS A 441 48.15 -47.82 -6.16
C LYS A 441 49.16 -47.85 -7.34
N PRO A 442 50.15 -46.90 -7.43
CA PRO A 442 50.36 -45.58 -6.78
C PRO A 442 50.59 -44.38 -7.77
N ALA A 443 51.00 -43.18 -7.30
CA ALA A 443 51.06 -41.92 -8.08
C ALA A 443 52.41 -41.15 -8.03
N PRO A 444 52.57 -40.03 -8.79
CA PRO A 444 53.29 -38.87 -8.25
C PRO A 444 52.73 -37.45 -8.58
N LYS A 445 52.35 -36.73 -7.52
CA LYS A 445 52.71 -35.32 -7.21
C LYS A 445 52.51 -34.20 -8.27
N ASN A 446 51.32 -33.61 -8.32
CA ASN A 446 51.03 -32.31 -7.68
C ASN A 446 49.59 -31.84 -8.00
N LYS A 447 48.65 -32.05 -7.08
CA LYS A 447 47.32 -31.39 -7.06
C LYS A 447 46.94 -31.04 -5.63
N LEU A 448 46.30 -29.89 -5.44
CA LEU A 448 45.61 -29.54 -4.20
C LEU A 448 44.31 -30.35 -4.15
N THR A 449 44.33 -31.48 -3.45
CA THR A 449 43.12 -32.28 -3.22
C THR A 449 42.28 -31.61 -2.13
N LEU A 450 41.44 -30.64 -2.51
CA LEU A 450 40.50 -29.98 -1.61
C LEU A 450 39.52 -31.03 -1.04
N GLN A 451 39.74 -31.46 0.19
CA GLN A 451 38.85 -32.39 0.88
C GLN A 451 37.59 -31.68 1.35
N LEU A 452 36.43 -32.33 1.24
CA LEU A 452 35.14 -31.78 1.67
C LEU A 452 35.16 -31.34 3.15
N GLN A 453 35.90 -32.06 4.00
CA GLN A 453 36.03 -31.72 5.42
C GLN A 453 36.69 -30.36 5.62
N ALA A 454 37.76 -30.03 4.88
CA ALA A 454 38.43 -28.73 4.98
C ALA A 454 37.50 -27.55 4.64
N ILE A 455 36.49 -27.76 3.77
CA ILE A 455 35.46 -26.76 3.49
C ILE A 455 34.44 -26.65 4.63
N LYS A 456 34.05 -27.78 5.23
CA LYS A 456 33.17 -27.79 6.41
C LYS A 456 33.82 -27.12 7.62
N ASP A 457 35.12 -27.35 7.83
CA ASP A 457 35.89 -26.77 8.94
C ASP A 457 36.02 -25.24 8.83
N VAL A 458 36.11 -24.69 7.61
CA VAL A 458 36.14 -23.22 7.38
C VAL A 458 34.75 -22.62 7.13
N TRP A 459 33.67 -23.40 7.11
CA TRP A 459 32.35 -22.95 6.61
C TRP A 459 31.78 -21.74 7.37
N GLY A 460 31.92 -21.72 8.70
CA GLY A 460 31.50 -20.57 9.50
C GLY A 460 32.29 -19.29 9.17
N ALA A 461 33.61 -19.39 9.10
CA ALA A 461 34.49 -18.28 8.71
C ALA A 461 34.25 -17.80 7.27
N PHE A 462 33.87 -18.72 6.36
CA PHE A 462 33.44 -18.40 5.01
C PHE A 462 32.14 -17.59 5.00
N VAL A 463 31.09 -18.07 5.67
CA VAL A 463 29.79 -17.38 5.78
C VAL A 463 29.94 -15.97 6.35
N ASP A 464 30.76 -15.81 7.39
CA ASP A 464 30.96 -14.51 8.04
C ASP A 464 31.92 -13.58 7.26
N LYS A 465 32.87 -14.10 6.48
CA LYS A 465 33.61 -13.27 5.49
C LYS A 465 32.72 -12.82 4.32
N VAL A 466 31.80 -13.66 3.84
CA VAL A 466 30.85 -13.25 2.78
C VAL A 466 29.90 -12.17 3.30
N HIS A 467 29.45 -12.22 4.56
CA HIS A 467 28.63 -11.15 5.17
C HIS A 467 29.26 -9.75 5.03
N ILE A 468 30.59 -9.63 5.19
CA ILE A 468 31.31 -8.36 5.06
C ILE A 468 31.23 -7.80 3.63
N ARG A 469 31.17 -8.66 2.61
CA ARG A 469 31.11 -8.26 1.19
C ARG A 469 29.67 -8.14 0.65
N ASN A 470 28.74 -8.98 1.11
CA ASN A 470 27.31 -8.89 0.78
C ASN A 470 26.43 -9.54 1.88
N ARG A 471 25.74 -8.70 2.65
CA ARG A 471 24.89 -9.10 3.78
C ARG A 471 23.72 -10.02 3.39
N ALA A 472 23.20 -9.93 2.16
CA ALA A 472 22.09 -10.77 1.71
C ALA A 472 22.50 -12.23 1.50
N LEU A 473 23.74 -12.47 1.05
CA LEU A 473 24.23 -13.83 0.76
C LEU A 473 24.46 -14.65 2.04
N GLN A 474 24.73 -14.02 3.19
CA GLN A 474 24.94 -14.73 4.46
C GLN A 474 23.72 -15.58 4.85
N PHE A 475 22.50 -15.04 4.68
CA PHE A 475 21.26 -15.76 5.01
C PHE A 475 21.08 -16.99 4.11
N ILE A 476 21.33 -16.84 2.81
CA ILE A 476 21.22 -17.93 1.84
C ILE A 476 22.28 -19.00 2.12
N LEU A 477 23.54 -18.60 2.35
CA LEU A 477 24.65 -19.52 2.62
C LEU A 477 24.53 -20.25 3.97
N ARG A 478 23.82 -19.69 4.95
CA ARG A 478 23.42 -20.41 6.18
C ARG A 478 22.40 -21.52 5.94
N THR A 479 21.71 -21.49 4.80
CA THR A 479 20.78 -22.55 4.32
C THR A 479 21.36 -23.34 3.13
N ALA A 480 22.66 -23.21 2.89
CA ALA A 480 23.37 -23.93 1.84
C ALA A 480 24.37 -24.91 2.47
N GLU A 481 24.55 -26.07 1.84
CA GLU A 481 25.46 -27.11 2.32
C GLU A 481 26.54 -27.43 1.28
N PRO A 482 27.83 -27.56 1.66
CA PRO A 482 28.85 -28.11 0.79
C PRO A 482 28.61 -29.62 0.62
N LEU A 483 28.23 -30.04 -0.59
CA LEU A 483 27.86 -31.43 -0.90
C LEU A 483 29.08 -32.28 -1.27
N ARG A 484 29.92 -31.75 -2.15
CA ARG A 484 31.07 -32.46 -2.74
C ARG A 484 32.10 -31.48 -3.31
N VAL A 485 33.34 -31.93 -3.42
CA VAL A 485 34.44 -31.15 -4.00
C VAL A 485 35.14 -31.99 -5.06
N ASN A 486 35.21 -31.47 -6.28
CA ASN A 486 35.78 -32.15 -7.44
C ASN A 486 37.00 -31.35 -7.94
N GLU A 487 38.18 -31.75 -7.48
CA GLU A 487 39.47 -31.06 -7.64
C GLU A 487 39.44 -29.60 -7.13
N ASN A 488 38.95 -28.69 -7.96
CA ASN A 488 38.94 -27.25 -7.79
C ASN A 488 37.50 -26.67 -7.89
N ARG A 489 36.49 -27.55 -7.90
CA ARG A 489 35.07 -27.22 -8.00
C ARG A 489 34.34 -27.59 -6.72
N VAL A 490 33.68 -26.61 -6.10
CA VAL A 490 32.90 -26.78 -4.88
C VAL A 490 31.42 -26.80 -5.24
N HIS A 491 30.73 -27.90 -4.92
CA HIS A 491 29.30 -28.04 -5.19
C HIS A 491 28.51 -27.69 -3.92
N LEU A 492 27.69 -26.64 -4.01
CA LEU A 492 26.83 -26.17 -2.93
C LEU A 492 25.38 -26.54 -3.22
N GLY A 493 24.76 -27.24 -2.27
CA GLY A 493 23.34 -27.56 -2.28
C GLY A 493 22.51 -26.42 -1.69
N VAL A 494 21.38 -26.11 -2.31
CA VAL A 494 20.37 -25.18 -1.76
C VAL A 494 18.98 -25.78 -1.88
N HIS A 495 18.09 -25.49 -0.92
CA HIS A 495 16.74 -26.07 -0.85
C HIS A 495 15.67 -25.34 -1.69
N TYR A 496 16.00 -24.16 -2.25
CA TYR A 496 15.02 -23.29 -2.93
C TYR A 496 15.57 -22.75 -4.26
N GLN A 497 14.71 -22.69 -5.28
CA GLN A 497 15.07 -22.23 -6.63
C GLN A 497 15.59 -20.77 -6.63
N PHE A 498 14.94 -19.88 -5.89
CA PHE A 498 15.37 -18.49 -5.71
C PHE A 498 16.77 -18.36 -5.08
N HIS A 499 17.18 -19.31 -4.21
CA HIS A 499 18.53 -19.32 -3.65
C HIS A 499 19.57 -19.67 -4.71
N LEU A 500 19.26 -20.60 -5.62
CA LEU A 500 20.13 -20.99 -6.73
C LEU A 500 20.31 -19.83 -7.71
N GLU A 501 19.23 -19.12 -8.04
CA GLU A 501 19.27 -17.91 -8.88
C GLU A 501 20.11 -16.80 -8.23
N LYS A 502 19.85 -16.49 -6.95
CA LYS A 502 20.53 -15.38 -6.27
C LYS A 502 22.02 -15.64 -6.01
N LEU A 503 22.42 -16.88 -5.71
CA LEU A 503 23.85 -17.25 -5.65
C LEU A 503 24.47 -17.35 -7.05
N GLY A 504 23.68 -17.63 -8.08
CA GLY A 504 24.12 -17.81 -9.48
C GLY A 504 24.42 -16.49 -10.22
N GLU A 505 23.85 -15.36 -9.78
CA GLU A 505 24.18 -14.01 -10.27
C GLU A 505 25.69 -13.80 -10.32
N ALA A 506 26.23 -13.39 -11.49
CA ALA A 506 27.67 -13.35 -11.73
C ALA A 506 28.49 -12.58 -10.68
N ASN A 507 27.95 -11.46 -10.17
CA ASN A 507 28.59 -10.67 -9.11
C ASN A 507 28.62 -11.42 -7.76
N ASN A 508 27.51 -12.09 -7.39
CA ASN A 508 27.41 -12.82 -6.12
C ASN A 508 28.26 -14.08 -6.17
N ARG A 509 28.18 -14.84 -7.27
CA ARG A 509 29.02 -16.00 -7.54
C ARG A 509 30.50 -15.65 -7.44
N LYS A 510 30.93 -14.53 -8.05
CA LYS A 510 32.32 -14.07 -7.95
C LYS A 510 32.73 -13.76 -6.50
N ILE A 511 31.88 -13.09 -5.71
CA ILE A 511 32.14 -12.82 -4.29
C ILE A 511 32.34 -14.14 -3.50
N ILE A 512 31.54 -15.16 -3.80
CA ILE A 512 31.60 -16.49 -3.17
C ILE A 512 32.91 -17.22 -3.59
N GLU A 513 33.23 -17.23 -4.89
CA GLU A 513 34.45 -17.84 -5.45
C GLU A 513 35.72 -17.13 -4.93
N ASP A 514 35.74 -15.79 -4.88
CA ASP A 514 36.85 -14.98 -4.35
C ASP A 514 37.12 -15.27 -2.85
N VAL A 515 36.06 -15.37 -2.03
CA VAL A 515 36.21 -15.60 -0.57
C VAL A 515 36.57 -17.06 -0.26
N LEU A 516 36.06 -18.04 -1.02
CA LEU A 516 36.54 -19.43 -0.92
C LEU A 516 38.01 -19.54 -1.34
N ALA A 517 38.42 -18.84 -2.40
CA ALA A 517 39.81 -18.83 -2.85
C ALA A 517 40.77 -18.24 -1.81
N GLU A 518 40.36 -17.14 -1.15
CA GLU A 518 41.08 -16.50 -0.05
C GLU A 518 41.26 -17.43 1.17
N LEU A 519 40.28 -18.31 1.44
CA LEU A 519 40.30 -19.25 2.58
C LEU A 519 40.98 -20.59 2.27
N LEU A 520 40.94 -21.05 1.01
CA LEU A 520 41.47 -22.37 0.61
C LEU A 520 42.84 -22.31 -0.09
N GLY A 521 43.39 -21.12 -0.31
CA GLY A 521 44.77 -20.93 -0.77
C GLY A 521 45.01 -21.22 -2.26
N GLY A 522 43.96 -21.20 -3.08
CA GLY A 522 44.01 -21.42 -4.52
C GLY A 522 42.73 -20.90 -5.18
N PRO A 523 42.66 -20.79 -6.53
CA PRO A 523 41.42 -20.41 -7.21
C PRO A 523 40.30 -21.42 -6.88
N VAL A 524 39.03 -21.01 -6.89
CA VAL A 524 37.89 -21.91 -6.65
C VAL A 524 36.79 -21.60 -7.67
N ILE A 525 36.10 -22.65 -8.14
CA ILE A 525 34.89 -22.53 -8.98
C ILE A 525 33.72 -23.12 -8.20
N VAL A 526 32.62 -22.39 -8.08
CA VAL A 526 31.41 -22.86 -7.40
C VAL A 526 30.41 -23.41 -8.43
N GLN A 527 29.78 -24.53 -8.10
CA GLN A 527 28.62 -25.06 -8.80
C GLN A 527 27.45 -25.16 -7.82
N LEU A 528 26.25 -24.84 -8.27
CA LEU A 528 25.04 -24.79 -7.45
C LEU A 528 24.10 -25.91 -7.87
N GLU A 529 23.59 -26.67 -6.91
CA GLU A 529 22.70 -27.81 -7.13
C GLU A 529 21.45 -27.65 -6.24
N LEU A 530 20.26 -27.86 -6.79
CA LEU A 530 19.01 -27.80 -6.03
C LEU A 530 18.81 -29.13 -5.29
N LEU A 531 18.70 -29.06 -3.96
CA LEU A 531 18.39 -30.21 -3.12
C LEU A 531 16.91 -30.54 -3.22
N LYS A 532 16.59 -31.78 -3.59
CA LYS A 532 15.23 -32.31 -3.53
C LYS A 532 14.91 -32.62 -2.07
N ASN A 533 14.03 -31.82 -1.46
CA ASN A 533 13.44 -32.17 -0.17
C ASN A 533 12.62 -33.47 -0.33
N GLU A 534 12.82 -34.44 0.58
CA GLU A 534 11.89 -35.56 0.68
C GLU A 534 10.54 -35.05 1.19
N ALA A 535 9.48 -35.31 0.43
CA ALA A 535 8.15 -34.81 0.75
C ALA A 535 7.55 -35.64 1.91
N VAL A 536 7.45 -35.03 3.09
CA VAL A 536 6.66 -35.60 4.19
C VAL A 536 5.18 -35.43 3.86
N GLU A 537 4.50 -36.54 3.52
CA GLU A 537 3.07 -36.54 3.18
C GLU A 537 2.23 -35.89 4.31
N PRO A 538 1.40 -34.89 4.00
CA PRO A 538 0.44 -34.36 4.97
C PRO A 538 -0.68 -35.37 5.24
N ALA A 539 -0.81 -35.84 6.49
CA ALA A 539 -2.10 -36.31 6.98
C ALA A 539 -3.13 -35.17 6.85
N ALA A 540 -4.31 -35.48 6.31
CA ALA A 540 -5.31 -34.49 5.94
C ALA A 540 -6.11 -33.95 7.14
N SER A 541 -6.25 -32.63 7.22
CA SER A 541 -7.28 -31.91 7.97
C SER A 541 -7.72 -30.66 7.17
N ALA A 542 -8.78 -29.97 7.58
CA ALA A 542 -9.77 -29.44 6.64
C ALA A 542 -9.70 -27.92 6.42
N ALA A 543 -8.72 -27.45 5.65
CA ALA A 543 -8.49 -26.02 5.36
C ALA A 543 -8.25 -25.69 3.86
N GLU A 544 -8.88 -26.42 2.92
CA GLU A 544 -8.66 -26.29 1.47
C GLU A 544 -9.74 -25.51 0.70
N GLU A 545 -10.05 -24.25 1.07
CA GLU A 545 -11.00 -23.41 0.29
C GLU A 545 -10.53 -21.98 -0.08
N ASP A 546 -9.31 -21.55 0.24
CA ASP A 546 -8.78 -20.24 -0.21
C ASP A 546 -7.64 -20.38 -1.26
N PRO A 547 -7.85 -19.96 -2.52
CA PRO A 547 -6.82 -20.00 -3.57
C PRO A 547 -5.54 -19.20 -3.25
N SER A 548 -5.66 -18.11 -2.49
CA SER A 548 -4.50 -17.27 -2.13
C SER A 548 -3.58 -17.96 -1.12
N VAL A 549 -4.14 -18.78 -0.22
CA VAL A 549 -3.38 -19.61 0.72
C VAL A 549 -2.62 -20.70 -0.04
N LEU A 550 -3.27 -21.39 -0.98
CA LEU A 550 -2.61 -22.36 -1.87
C LEU A 550 -1.48 -21.73 -2.70
N GLN A 551 -1.67 -20.50 -3.18
CA GLN A 551 -0.64 -19.77 -3.94
C GLN A 551 0.57 -19.39 -3.06
N LEU A 552 0.33 -18.98 -1.81
CA LEU A 552 1.39 -18.70 -0.82
C LEU A 552 2.10 -19.98 -0.36
N MET A 553 1.39 -21.10 -0.17
CA MET A 553 2.00 -22.40 0.16
C MET A 553 2.96 -22.85 -0.94
N ASN A 554 2.58 -22.70 -2.22
CA ASN A 554 3.45 -23.04 -3.35
C ASN A 554 4.64 -22.07 -3.51
N LEU A 555 4.48 -20.79 -3.15
CA LEU A 555 5.56 -19.79 -3.22
C LEU A 555 6.60 -19.93 -2.09
N PHE A 556 6.18 -20.35 -0.88
CA PHE A 556 7.03 -20.34 0.32
C PHE A 556 7.27 -21.72 0.97
N GLY A 557 6.66 -22.79 0.45
CA GLY A 557 6.81 -24.16 0.98
C GLY A 557 6.19 -24.36 2.37
N GLY A 558 5.26 -23.50 2.77
CA GLY A 558 4.62 -23.54 4.08
C GLY A 558 3.53 -24.62 4.19
N LYS A 559 3.27 -25.10 5.41
CA LYS A 559 2.15 -25.97 5.75
C LYS A 559 1.17 -25.23 6.67
N VAL A 560 -0.13 -25.28 6.36
CA VAL A 560 -1.18 -24.79 7.26
C VAL A 560 -1.23 -25.69 8.51
N VAL A 561 -1.33 -25.06 9.68
CA VAL A 561 -1.53 -25.73 10.96
C VAL A 561 -2.79 -25.12 11.57
N GLU A 562 -3.83 -25.95 11.76
CA GLU A 562 -5.03 -25.56 12.50
C GLU A 562 -4.69 -25.38 13.99
N SER A 563 -5.29 -24.37 14.63
CA SER A 563 -5.01 -23.93 16.00
C SER A 563 -6.23 -24.11 16.93
#